data_AF-A0A9P5TTY3-F1
#
_entry.id   AF-A0A9P5TTY3-F1
#
_cell.length_a   1.000
_cell.length_b   1.000
_cell.length_c   1.000
_cell.angle_alpha   90.00
_cell.angle_beta   90.00
_cell.angle_gamma   90.00
#
_symmetry.space_group_name_H-M   'P 1'
#
loop_
_entity.id
_entity.type
_entity.pdbx_description
1 polymer ?
#
loop_
_entity_poly.entity_id
_entity_poly.type
_entity_poly.pdbx_seq_one_letter_code
_entity_poly.pdbx_strand_id
1 'polypeptide(L)'
;MSTSEDNEPGPSTSKLGETELLKDEEYFMEDYFVTFKAEDLLFRVPTHRFFNESPDFVEIYNIKAHAQDISDPIILKQVPHNDFRNFLKALYPLSFSLQLSLSKEEWLSVLTLSSEWRFLRLRDTAKGELERLSSLTSVEQICLGRQVRICHWVIQGFTDLVRRDATISDDEAIAIDCDVVTTSYKLFRLRELRIAGRLLSPMAAVEDTFKEELERIRSEEANFDNEEIIKMQHQALKIEEEERMREEEEEQRRELEKVKRAEAEMAAKMEEEKEREEAERLSRLRDTLARSKKKKKNTSGSSQWGFSANSGWD
;
A
#
# COMPACT_ATOMS: atom_id res chain seq x y z
N MET A 1 -4.84 -16.32 -73.28
CA MET A 1 -4.49 -17.60 -72.63
C MET A 1 -3.73 -17.23 -71.38
N SER A 2 -4.45 -17.01 -70.28
CA SER A 2 -4.93 -18.03 -69.34
C SER A 2 -3.88 -18.23 -68.23
N THR A 3 -4.16 -17.69 -67.04
CA THR A 3 -4.54 -18.43 -65.79
C THR A 3 -3.27 -18.93 -65.07
N SER A 4 -3.03 -18.76 -63.77
CA SER A 4 -3.90 -18.61 -62.60
C SER A 4 -3.05 -18.06 -61.45
N GLU A 5 -3.54 -17.07 -60.71
CA GLU A 5 -3.12 -16.84 -59.32
C GLU A 5 -4.30 -17.25 -58.45
N ASP A 6 -4.18 -18.42 -57.83
CA ASP A 6 -5.12 -18.94 -56.85
C ASP A 6 -4.94 -18.17 -55.53
N ASN A 7 -5.94 -17.35 -55.19
CA ASN A 7 -6.06 -16.70 -53.91
C ASN A 7 -7.22 -17.36 -53.15
N GLU A 8 -6.91 -18.35 -52.30
CA GLU A 8 -7.86 -18.83 -51.28
C GLU A 8 -7.74 -18.01 -49.99
N PRO A 9 -8.86 -17.70 -49.31
CA PRO A 9 -8.86 -16.94 -48.07
C PRO A 9 -8.65 -17.86 -46.86
N GLY A 10 -7.55 -17.64 -46.12
CA GLY A 10 -7.30 -18.19 -44.79
C GLY A 10 -7.80 -17.27 -43.65
N PRO A 11 -7.96 -17.79 -42.42
CA PRO A 11 -9.19 -17.61 -41.65
C PRO A 11 -9.22 -16.40 -40.71
N SER A 12 -10.43 -15.87 -40.58
CA SER A 12 -11.10 -15.34 -39.38
C SER A 12 -10.23 -15.09 -38.16
N THR A 13 -10.04 -13.80 -37.89
CA THR A 13 -9.55 -13.24 -36.63
C THR A 13 -10.21 -13.90 -35.43
N SER A 14 -9.36 -14.50 -34.59
CA SER A 14 -9.64 -15.07 -33.29
C SER A 14 -10.38 -14.09 -32.37
N LYS A 15 -11.61 -14.44 -31.97
CA LYS A 15 -12.15 -13.99 -30.68
C LYS A 15 -11.44 -14.79 -29.59
N LEU A 16 -10.36 -14.25 -29.02
CA LEU A 16 -9.98 -14.67 -27.67
C LEU A 16 -11.00 -14.05 -26.73
N GLY A 17 -11.75 -14.89 -26.03
CA GLY A 17 -12.55 -14.43 -24.90
C GLY A 17 -11.63 -13.79 -23.88
N GLU A 18 -11.94 -12.57 -23.46
CA GLU A 18 -11.34 -11.95 -22.29
C GLU A 18 -11.74 -12.80 -21.08
N THR A 19 -10.87 -13.73 -20.69
CA THR A 19 -10.90 -14.33 -19.37
C THR A 19 -10.64 -13.23 -18.36
N GLU A 20 -11.66 -12.89 -17.60
CA GLU A 20 -11.60 -12.00 -16.45
C GLU A 20 -10.51 -12.52 -15.50
N LEU A 21 -9.42 -11.76 -15.38
CA LEU A 21 -8.26 -12.16 -14.57
C LEU A 21 -8.64 -11.97 -13.10
N LEU A 22 -8.68 -13.07 -12.34
CA LEU A 22 -8.87 -13.03 -10.91
C LEU A 22 -7.56 -12.57 -10.24
N LYS A 23 -7.68 -11.52 -9.43
CA LYS A 23 -6.60 -11.02 -8.58
C LYS A 23 -6.44 -11.97 -7.38
N ASP A 24 -5.20 -12.25 -7.00
CA ASP A 24 -4.89 -13.08 -5.85
C ASP A 24 -4.95 -12.26 -4.55
N GLU A 25 -5.74 -12.70 -3.57
CA GLU A 25 -5.96 -11.94 -2.33
C GLU A 25 -4.69 -11.76 -1.48
N GLU A 26 -3.65 -12.59 -1.66
CA GLU A 26 -2.43 -12.54 -0.84
C GLU A 26 -1.27 -11.82 -1.54
N TYR A 27 -1.14 -12.00 -2.86
CA TYR A 27 0.01 -11.54 -3.64
C TYR A 27 -0.35 -10.49 -4.70
N PHE A 28 -1.61 -10.14 -4.86
CA PHE A 28 -2.03 -9.01 -5.68
C PHE A 28 -2.07 -7.74 -4.83
N MET A 29 -0.89 -7.16 -4.58
CA MET A 29 -0.75 -5.92 -3.80
C MET A 29 -1.10 -4.72 -4.68
N GLU A 30 -2.40 -4.41 -4.76
CA GLU A 30 -2.87 -3.11 -5.22
C GLU A 30 -2.64 -2.06 -4.12
N ASP A 31 -2.32 -0.83 -4.52
CA ASP A 31 -2.01 0.36 -3.70
C ASP A 31 -0.56 0.66 -3.30
N TYR A 32 -0.28 1.96 -3.34
CA TYR A 32 0.91 2.53 -3.94
C TYR A 32 2.01 2.84 -2.94
N PHE A 33 3.26 2.79 -3.42
CA PHE A 33 4.41 3.27 -2.67
C PHE A 33 4.18 4.64 -2.03
N VAL A 34 4.54 4.76 -0.76
CA VAL A 34 4.59 6.03 -0.02
C VAL A 34 6.02 6.55 0.00
N THR A 35 6.19 7.88 -0.07
CA THR A 35 7.49 8.53 0.01
C THR A 35 7.60 9.25 1.35
N PHE A 36 8.55 8.83 2.19
CA PHE A 36 8.91 9.52 3.43
C PHE A 36 10.17 10.35 3.24
N LYS A 37 10.27 11.44 3.99
CA LYS A 37 11.49 12.22 4.17
C LYS A 37 11.92 12.15 5.63
N ALA A 38 13.09 11.59 5.89
CA ALA A 38 13.75 11.66 7.19
C ALA A 38 15.06 12.46 7.01
N GLU A 39 15.19 13.56 7.76
CA GLU A 39 16.25 14.57 7.57
C GLU A 39 16.35 15.04 6.11
N ASP A 40 17.44 14.74 5.42
CA ASP A 40 17.74 15.12 4.04
C ASP A 40 17.55 13.97 3.02
N LEU A 41 17.09 12.79 3.47
CA LEU A 41 16.91 11.61 2.62
C LEU A 41 15.43 11.26 2.36
N LEU A 42 15.16 10.78 1.14
CA LEU A 42 13.88 10.24 0.74
C LEU A 42 13.88 8.71 0.75
N PHE A 43 12.78 8.14 1.21
CA PHE A 43 12.56 6.70 1.29
C PHE A 43 11.22 6.38 0.63
N ARG A 44 11.24 5.58 -0.44
CA ARG A 44 10.03 5.14 -1.13
C ARG A 44 9.82 3.65 -0.91
N VAL A 45 8.72 3.29 -0.27
CA VAL A 45 8.44 1.91 0.20
C VAL A 45 6.97 1.54 0.03
N PRO A 46 6.63 0.25 -0.07
CA PRO A 46 5.23 -0.18 -0.14
C PRO A 46 4.41 0.31 1.06
N THR A 47 3.12 0.58 0.88
CA THR A 47 2.23 1.05 1.94
C THR A 47 1.69 -0.08 2.82
N HIS A 48 1.49 -1.28 2.27
CA HIS A 48 0.71 -2.34 2.92
C HIS A 48 1.12 -2.63 4.38
N ARG A 49 2.41 -2.70 4.74
CA ARG A 49 2.81 -2.96 6.13
C ARG A 49 2.48 -1.80 7.07
N PHE A 50 2.48 -0.56 6.60
CA PHE A 50 2.13 0.56 7.47
C PHE A 50 0.66 0.48 7.88
N PHE A 51 -0.24 0.28 6.93
CA PHE A 51 -1.68 0.09 7.20
C PHE A 51 -1.95 -1.18 8.02
N ASN A 52 -1.26 -2.29 7.71
CA ASN A 52 -1.51 -3.58 8.34
C ASN A 52 -0.88 -3.76 9.71
N GLU A 53 0.19 -3.03 10.02
CA GLU A 53 0.94 -3.19 11.28
C GLU A 53 0.77 -2.02 12.24
N SER A 54 0.39 -0.83 11.76
CA SER A 54 0.13 0.33 12.62
C SER A 54 -0.82 1.36 11.97
N PRO A 55 -2.13 1.27 12.23
CA PRO A 55 -3.07 2.34 11.91
C PRO A 55 -2.79 3.61 12.70
N ASP A 56 -2.23 3.51 13.92
CA ASP A 56 -1.78 4.68 14.67
C ASP A 56 -0.79 5.50 13.85
N PHE A 57 0.18 4.84 13.20
CA PHE A 57 1.14 5.51 12.33
C PHE A 57 0.49 6.10 11.08
N VAL A 58 -0.46 5.38 10.46
CA VAL A 58 -1.24 5.88 9.33
C VAL A 58 -2.00 7.15 9.70
N GLU A 59 -2.66 7.17 10.86
CA GLU A 59 -3.41 8.32 11.36
C GLU A 59 -2.49 9.49 11.70
N ILE A 60 -1.40 9.25 12.45
CA ILE A 60 -0.43 10.29 12.87
C ILE A 60 0.13 11.04 11.65
N TYR A 61 0.46 10.31 10.59
CA TYR A 61 1.06 10.87 9.38
C TYR A 61 0.06 11.13 8.25
N ASN A 62 -1.23 10.89 8.49
CA ASN A 62 -2.31 11.03 7.51
C ASN A 62 -1.96 10.36 6.17
N ILE A 63 -1.46 9.12 6.24
CA ILE A 63 -1.06 8.36 5.07
C ILE A 63 -2.30 7.99 4.28
N LYS A 64 -2.37 8.41 3.02
CA LYS A 64 -3.47 8.10 2.12
C LYS A 64 -3.11 6.87 1.27
N ALA A 65 -4.10 6.06 0.93
CA ALA A 65 -3.92 4.87 0.09
C ALA A 65 -3.40 5.20 -1.32
N HIS A 66 -3.74 6.38 -1.84
CA HIS A 66 -3.33 6.80 -3.18
C HIS A 66 -1.94 7.47 -3.18
N ALA A 67 -1.10 7.04 -4.11
CA ALA A 67 0.31 7.41 -4.26
C ALA A 67 0.60 8.88 -3.93
N GLN A 68 1.31 9.12 -2.83
CA GLN A 68 2.00 10.39 -2.67
C GLN A 68 3.18 10.43 -3.64
N ASP A 69 3.11 11.36 -4.58
CA ASP A 69 4.17 11.62 -5.54
C ASP A 69 5.44 12.05 -4.79
N ILE A 70 6.60 11.85 -5.42
CA ILE A 70 7.92 12.21 -4.87
C ILE A 70 7.96 13.71 -4.50
N SER A 71 7.13 14.54 -5.15
CA SER A 71 7.01 15.98 -4.90
C SER A 71 6.36 16.34 -3.56
N ASP A 72 5.67 15.42 -2.89
CA ASP A 72 4.99 15.67 -1.61
C ASP A 72 5.26 14.54 -0.60
N PRO A 73 6.50 14.42 -0.08
CA PRO A 73 6.86 13.35 0.84
C PRO A 73 6.35 13.62 2.26
N ILE A 74 6.01 12.55 2.99
CA ILE A 74 5.67 12.60 4.42
C ILE A 74 6.93 12.92 5.22
N ILE A 75 6.93 14.04 5.94
CA ILE A 75 8.09 14.49 6.70
C ILE A 75 8.10 13.88 8.11
N LEU A 76 9.06 13.00 8.36
CA LEU A 76 9.35 12.44 9.68
C LEU A 76 10.23 13.42 10.46
N LYS A 77 9.60 14.24 11.30
CA LYS A 77 10.30 15.26 12.10
C LYS A 77 11.07 14.60 13.26
N GLN A 78 12.31 15.03 13.48
CA GLN A 78 13.17 14.55 14.59
C GLN A 78 13.53 13.07 14.54
N VAL A 79 13.43 12.44 13.36
CA VAL A 79 13.84 11.06 13.15
C VAL A 79 15.13 11.04 12.33
N PRO A 80 16.26 10.58 12.90
CA PRO A 80 17.49 10.41 12.14
C PRO A 80 17.28 9.47 10.96
N HIS A 81 17.83 9.80 9.79
CA HIS A 81 17.62 8.98 8.59
C HIS A 81 18.15 7.55 8.75
N ASN A 82 19.17 7.35 9.58
CA ASN A 82 19.73 6.02 9.87
C ASN A 82 18.79 5.17 10.73
N ASP A 83 18.11 5.78 11.70
CA ASP A 83 17.14 5.07 12.53
C ASP A 83 15.94 4.62 11.71
N PHE A 84 15.43 5.50 10.84
CA PHE A 84 14.35 5.14 9.93
C PHE A 84 14.77 4.06 8.94
N ARG A 85 16.01 4.13 8.42
CA ARG A 85 16.57 3.06 7.57
C ARG A 85 16.59 1.71 8.30
N ASN A 86 16.99 1.69 9.57
CA ASN A 86 17.05 0.46 10.36
C ASN A 86 15.65 -0.11 10.62
N PHE A 87 14.69 0.76 10.95
CA PHE A 87 13.28 0.40 11.02
C PHE A 87 12.79 -0.25 9.72
N LEU A 88 13.09 0.35 8.56
CA LEU A 88 12.72 -0.20 7.25
C LEU A 88 13.43 -1.51 6.92
N LYS A 89 14.69 -1.73 7.33
CA LYS A 89 15.36 -3.03 7.14
C LYS A 89 14.61 -4.16 7.84
N ALA A 90 14.01 -3.86 9.00
CA ALA A 90 13.25 -4.83 9.77
C ALA A 90 11.82 -5.02 9.22
N LEU A 91 11.17 -3.94 8.78
CA LEU A 91 9.82 -3.99 8.22
C LEU A 91 9.78 -4.57 6.79
N TYR A 92 10.80 -4.25 5.99
CA TYR A 92 10.98 -4.67 4.59
C TYR A 92 12.39 -5.23 4.35
N PRO A 93 12.68 -6.46 4.80
CA PRO A 93 13.96 -7.09 4.55
C PRO A 93 14.25 -7.21 3.04
N LEU A 94 15.35 -6.63 2.59
CA LEU A 94 15.79 -6.74 1.18
C LEU A 94 16.55 -8.05 0.91
N SER A 95 16.98 -8.75 1.96
CA SER A 95 17.65 -10.04 1.86
C SER A 95 16.67 -11.18 2.10
N PHE A 96 16.70 -12.18 1.22
CA PHE A 96 15.92 -13.42 1.35
C PHE A 96 16.43 -14.37 2.45
N SER A 97 17.38 -13.95 3.30
CA SER A 97 17.86 -14.79 4.40
C SER A 97 16.74 -14.98 5.43
N LEU A 98 16.55 -16.22 5.87
CA LEU A 98 15.58 -16.57 6.93
C LEU A 98 15.87 -15.87 8.27
N GLN A 99 17.07 -15.34 8.44
CA GLN A 99 17.46 -14.56 9.61
C GLN A 99 17.85 -13.15 9.18
N LEU A 100 17.11 -12.17 9.68
CA LEU A 100 17.47 -10.77 9.60
C LEU A 100 18.61 -10.52 10.58
N SER A 101 19.77 -10.11 10.08
CA SER A 101 20.94 -9.80 10.92
C SER A 101 21.09 -8.29 11.03
N LEU A 102 20.71 -7.75 12.20
CA LEU A 102 20.93 -6.36 12.58
C LEU A 102 21.84 -6.29 13.81
N SER A 103 22.61 -5.20 13.93
CA SER A 103 23.43 -4.90 15.10
C SER A 103 22.56 -4.51 16.31
N LYS A 104 23.19 -4.41 17.49
CA LYS A 104 22.53 -3.89 18.69
C LYS A 104 21.93 -2.50 18.43
N GLU A 105 22.72 -1.60 17.88
CA GLU A 105 22.34 -0.21 17.61
C GLU A 105 21.18 -0.13 16.60
N GLU A 106 21.20 -0.99 15.58
CA GLU A 106 20.11 -1.08 14.62
C GLU A 106 18.82 -1.58 15.28
N TRP A 107 18.89 -2.59 16.14
CA TRP A 107 17.72 -3.06 16.90
C TRP A 107 17.21 -2.02 17.91
N LEU A 108 18.08 -1.18 18.48
CA LEU A 108 17.69 -0.05 19.32
C LEU A 108 16.87 0.98 18.55
N SER A 109 17.30 1.32 17.31
CA SER A 109 16.53 2.18 16.41
C SER A 109 15.16 1.57 16.13
N VAL A 110 15.11 0.28 15.78
CA VAL A 110 13.87 -0.44 15.47
C VAL A 110 12.94 -0.43 16.67
N LEU A 111 13.42 -0.76 17.88
CA LEU A 111 12.61 -0.82 19.09
C LEU A 111 12.04 0.55 19.47
N THR A 112 12.85 1.60 19.37
CA THR A 112 12.43 2.98 19.67
C THR A 112 11.30 3.40 18.75
N LEU A 113 11.51 3.32 17.42
CA LEU A 113 10.54 3.77 16.43
C LEU A 113 9.28 2.90 16.41
N SER A 114 9.41 1.57 16.53
CA SER A 114 8.25 0.67 16.60
C SER A 114 7.42 0.87 17.86
N SER A 115 8.02 1.27 18.97
CA SER A 115 7.29 1.63 20.19
C SER A 115 6.57 2.96 20.02
N GLU A 116 7.24 3.98 19.49
CA GLU A 116 6.65 5.30 19.26
C GLU A 116 5.47 5.24 18.28
N TRP A 117 5.65 4.50 17.20
CA TRP A 117 4.67 4.35 16.13
C TRP A 117 3.76 3.15 16.29
N ARG A 118 3.82 2.46 17.43
CA ARG A 118 2.92 1.35 17.79
C ARG A 118 2.90 0.18 16.79
N PHE A 119 4.03 -0.12 16.15
CA PHE A 119 4.24 -1.36 15.40
C PHE A 119 4.48 -2.53 16.36
N LEU A 120 3.41 -3.02 17.00
CA LEU A 120 3.50 -3.93 18.16
C LEU A 120 4.30 -5.21 17.89
N ARG A 121 4.05 -5.87 16.75
CA ARG A 121 4.80 -7.09 16.36
C ARG A 121 6.28 -6.81 16.14
N LEU A 122 6.61 -5.68 15.51
CA LEU A 122 7.98 -5.30 15.25
C LEU A 122 8.71 -4.89 16.54
N ARG A 123 8.00 -4.21 17.45
CA ARG A 123 8.46 -3.89 18.80
C ARG A 123 8.83 -5.15 19.58
N ASP A 124 7.94 -6.14 19.60
CA ASP A 124 8.19 -7.40 20.31
C ASP A 124 9.36 -8.18 19.70
N THR A 125 9.48 -8.18 18.38
CA THR A 125 10.62 -8.76 17.67
C THR A 125 11.93 -8.09 18.09
N ALA A 126 11.98 -6.75 18.07
CA ALA A 126 13.17 -6.00 18.46
C ALA A 126 13.53 -6.19 19.93
N LYS A 127 12.52 -6.22 20.83
CA LYS A 127 12.69 -6.53 22.25
C LYS A 127 13.35 -7.91 22.43
N GLY A 128 12.80 -8.94 21.79
CA GLY A 128 13.32 -10.30 21.88
C GLY A 128 14.75 -10.44 21.36
N GLU A 129 15.07 -9.77 20.26
CA GLU A 129 16.43 -9.77 19.71
C GLU A 129 17.44 -9.05 20.62
N LEU A 130 17.07 -7.91 21.23
CA LEU A 130 17.93 -7.20 22.18
C LEU A 130 18.17 -8.02 23.46
N GLU A 131 17.14 -8.71 23.96
CA GLU A 131 17.27 -9.64 25.10
C GLU A 131 18.19 -10.82 24.75
N ARG A 132 18.01 -11.40 23.56
CA ARG A 132 18.85 -12.50 23.05
C ARG A 132 20.31 -12.11 22.89
N LEU A 133 20.57 -10.88 22.44
CA LEU A 133 21.93 -10.35 22.33
C LEU A 133 22.57 -10.08 23.69
N SER A 134 21.77 -9.97 24.77
CA SER A 134 22.22 -9.73 26.16
C SER A 134 23.23 -8.59 26.27
N SER A 135 23.00 -7.52 25.50
CA SER A 135 24.02 -6.52 25.20
C SER A 135 23.80 -5.16 25.88
N LEU A 136 22.70 -5.00 26.61
CA LEU A 136 22.35 -3.76 27.30
C LEU A 136 23.08 -3.68 28.65
N THR A 137 23.75 -2.57 28.88
CA THR A 137 24.27 -2.19 30.20
C THR A 137 23.13 -1.86 31.17
N SER A 138 23.39 -1.87 32.47
CA SER A 138 22.37 -1.54 33.47
C SER A 138 21.78 -0.13 33.29
N VAL A 139 22.59 0.84 32.86
CA VAL A 139 22.10 2.20 32.55
C VAL A 139 21.24 2.21 31.30
N GLU A 140 21.67 1.53 30.22
CA GLU A 140 20.86 1.41 29.00
C GLU A 140 19.52 0.72 29.30
N GLN A 141 19.50 -0.33 30.11
CA GLN A 141 18.25 -1.00 30.52
C GLN A 141 17.28 -0.05 31.23
N ILE A 142 17.78 0.83 32.09
CA ILE A 142 16.96 1.83 32.79
C ILE A 142 16.44 2.87 31.81
N CYS A 143 17.34 3.55 31.08
CA CYS A 143 16.99 4.65 30.19
C CYS A 143 16.05 4.17 29.07
N LEU A 144 16.42 3.08 28.40
CA LEU A 144 15.63 2.51 27.32
C LEU A 144 14.32 1.88 27.85
N GLY A 145 14.38 1.12 28.94
CA GLY A 145 13.18 0.53 29.56
C GLY A 145 12.15 1.58 29.95
N ARG A 146 12.59 2.75 30.44
CA ARG A 146 11.73 3.91 30.65
C ARG A 146 11.22 4.45 29.32
N GLN A 147 12.09 4.71 28.35
CA GLN A 147 11.73 5.29 27.05
C GLN A 147 10.69 4.47 26.29
N VAL A 148 10.86 3.15 26.19
CA VAL A 148 9.99 2.25 25.39
C VAL A 148 9.01 1.43 26.23
N ARG A 149 8.87 1.79 27.51
CA ARG A 149 7.91 1.19 28.46
C ARG A 149 8.08 -0.33 28.58
N ILE A 150 9.28 -0.76 28.94
CA ILE A 150 9.59 -2.17 29.27
C ILE A 150 10.00 -2.22 30.74
N CYS A 151 9.03 -2.52 31.62
CA CYS A 151 9.21 -2.41 33.07
C CYS A 151 10.29 -3.36 33.59
N HIS A 152 10.33 -4.60 33.07
CA HIS A 152 11.35 -5.56 33.46
C HIS A 152 12.76 -5.00 33.28
N TRP A 153 13.06 -4.32 32.16
CA TRP A 153 14.41 -3.80 31.92
C TRP A 153 14.79 -2.76 32.98
N VAL A 154 13.86 -1.88 33.37
CA VAL A 154 14.07 -0.89 34.42
C VAL A 154 14.38 -1.57 35.76
N ILE A 155 13.58 -2.57 36.16
CA ILE A 155 13.80 -3.35 37.40
C ILE A 155 15.16 -4.02 37.39
N GLN A 156 15.51 -4.64 36.26
CA GLN A 156 16.78 -5.37 36.10
C GLN A 156 17.97 -4.41 36.19
N GLY A 157 17.93 -3.29 35.48
CA GLY A 157 18.99 -2.29 35.52
C GLY A 157 19.17 -1.67 36.91
N PHE A 158 18.09 -1.34 37.62
CA PHE A 158 18.16 -0.91 39.02
C PHE A 158 18.76 -1.99 39.92
N THR A 159 18.30 -3.23 39.79
CA THR A 159 18.76 -4.35 40.59
C THR A 159 20.26 -4.60 40.38
N ASP A 160 20.72 -4.53 39.14
CA ASP A 160 22.12 -4.73 38.77
C ASP A 160 23.00 -3.58 39.27
N LEU A 161 22.52 -2.33 39.17
CA LEU A 161 23.18 -1.19 39.80
C LEU A 161 23.21 -1.30 41.33
N VAL A 162 22.23 -1.91 41.99
CA VAL A 162 22.32 -2.16 43.45
C VAL A 162 23.34 -3.25 43.76
N ARG A 163 23.40 -4.31 42.95
CA ARG A 163 24.27 -5.48 43.17
C ARG A 163 25.74 -5.24 42.82
N ARG A 164 26.02 -4.45 41.79
CA ARG A 164 27.38 -4.20 41.27
C ARG A 164 28.30 -3.63 42.35
N ASP A 165 29.50 -4.15 42.51
CA ASP A 165 30.42 -3.65 43.54
C ASP A 165 31.01 -2.28 43.21
N ALA A 166 31.37 -2.05 41.94
CA ALA A 166 31.78 -0.73 41.47
C ALA A 166 30.68 0.32 41.72
N THR A 167 31.09 1.53 42.12
CA THR A 167 30.16 2.64 42.35
C THR A 167 29.46 3.07 41.07
N ILE A 168 28.28 3.68 41.23
CA ILE A 168 27.64 4.44 40.16
C ILE A 168 28.51 5.68 39.95
N SER A 169 28.99 5.87 38.72
CA SER A 169 29.76 7.05 38.34
C SER A 169 28.87 8.27 38.14
N ASP A 170 29.46 9.47 38.11
CA ASP A 170 28.72 10.71 37.92
C ASP A 170 27.96 10.71 36.57
N ASP A 171 28.59 10.23 35.49
CA ASP A 171 27.95 10.12 34.17
C ASP A 171 26.76 9.16 34.18
N GLU A 172 26.89 8.01 34.85
CA GLU A 172 25.79 7.06 35.01
C GLU A 172 24.65 7.66 35.84
N ALA A 173 24.98 8.37 36.93
CA ALA A 173 24.00 9.03 37.78
C ALA A 173 23.24 10.13 37.01
N ILE A 174 23.94 10.94 36.23
CA ILE A 174 23.35 11.97 35.36
C ILE A 174 22.41 11.32 34.32
N ALA A 175 22.85 10.24 33.68
CA ALA A 175 22.06 9.55 32.67
C ALA A 175 20.76 8.96 33.22
N ILE A 176 20.79 8.31 34.39
CA ILE A 176 19.59 7.72 35.00
C ILE A 176 18.67 8.74 35.69
N ASP A 177 19.15 9.95 35.97
CA ASP A 177 18.36 11.02 36.60
C ASP A 177 17.79 12.04 35.59
N CYS A 178 17.99 11.84 34.29
CA CYS A 178 17.60 12.79 33.24
C CYS A 178 16.12 13.21 33.29
N ASP A 179 15.23 12.27 33.62
CA ASP A 179 13.79 12.51 33.75
C ASP A 179 13.34 12.63 35.20
N VAL A 180 14.06 11.98 36.13
CA VAL A 180 13.69 11.84 37.54
C VAL A 180 14.94 11.99 38.41
N VAL A 181 15.15 13.20 38.95
CA VAL A 181 16.34 13.60 39.75
C VAL A 181 16.46 12.87 41.10
N THR A 182 15.69 11.81 41.33
CA THR A 182 15.67 11.05 42.59
C THR A 182 16.18 9.62 42.47
N THR A 183 16.51 9.17 41.26
CA THR A 183 16.85 7.77 40.99
C THR A 183 18.19 7.41 41.60
N SER A 184 19.22 8.21 41.32
CA SER A 184 20.59 7.95 41.75
C SER A 184 20.73 7.83 43.27
N TYR A 185 20.21 8.79 44.06
CA TYR A 185 20.34 8.76 45.52
C TYR A 185 19.57 7.59 46.15
N LYS A 186 18.40 7.21 45.59
CA LYS A 186 17.65 6.04 46.04
C LYS A 186 18.45 4.76 45.81
N LEU A 187 19.11 4.64 44.67
CA LEU A 187 20.01 3.53 44.37
C LEU A 187 21.24 3.51 45.28
N PHE A 188 21.87 4.66 45.54
CA PHE A 188 22.97 4.75 46.51
C PHE A 188 22.54 4.28 47.91
N ARG A 189 21.37 4.70 48.38
CA ARG A 189 20.81 4.24 49.67
C ARG A 189 20.59 2.72 49.70
N LEU A 190 20.04 2.14 48.64
CA LEU A 190 19.88 0.69 48.53
C LEU A 190 21.22 -0.05 48.51
N ARG A 191 22.22 0.51 47.81
CA ARG A 191 23.59 -0.02 47.78
C ARG A 191 24.23 0.00 49.17
N GLU A 192 24.08 1.08 49.94
CA GLU A 192 24.60 1.13 51.31
C GLU A 192 23.97 0.06 52.21
N LEU A 193 22.64 -0.12 52.11
CA LEU A 193 21.95 -1.20 52.84
C LEU A 193 22.47 -2.59 52.44
N ARG A 194 22.71 -2.81 51.15
CA ARG A 194 23.32 -4.06 50.65
C ARG A 194 24.71 -4.26 51.23
N ILE A 195 25.60 -3.28 51.12
CA ILE A 195 27.00 -3.36 51.58
C ILE A 195 27.06 -3.60 53.09
N ALA A 196 26.15 -2.98 53.86
CA ALA A 196 26.03 -3.19 55.29
C ALA A 196 25.40 -4.55 55.68
N GLY A 197 25.05 -5.41 54.71
CA GLY A 197 24.40 -6.70 54.95
C GLY A 197 22.96 -6.59 55.48
N ARG A 198 22.32 -5.42 55.31
CA ARG A 198 20.96 -5.11 55.80
C ARG A 198 19.88 -5.28 54.74
N LEU A 199 20.26 -5.63 53.51
CA LEU A 199 19.35 -5.85 52.39
C LEU A 199 19.24 -7.34 52.06
N LEU A 200 18.06 -7.93 52.28
CA LEU A 200 17.82 -9.35 52.00
C LEU A 200 17.70 -9.64 50.50
N SER A 201 16.95 -8.80 49.77
CA SER A 201 16.74 -8.93 48.33
C SER A 201 16.83 -7.57 47.66
N PRO A 202 17.86 -7.33 46.82
CA PRO A 202 17.97 -6.12 46.02
C PRO A 202 16.74 -5.86 45.15
N MET A 203 16.22 -6.90 44.49
CA MET A 203 15.07 -6.79 43.59
C MET A 203 13.79 -6.39 44.35
N ALA A 204 13.52 -7.03 45.49
CA ALA A 204 12.33 -6.67 46.28
C ALA A 204 12.41 -5.25 46.84
N ALA A 205 13.61 -4.81 47.23
CA ALA A 205 13.81 -3.45 47.72
C ALA A 205 13.72 -2.39 46.61
N VAL A 206 14.13 -2.74 45.39
CA VAL A 206 13.93 -1.91 44.19
C VAL A 206 12.43 -1.78 43.90
N GLU A 207 11.70 -2.89 43.87
CA GLU A 207 10.24 -2.89 43.63
C GLU A 207 9.50 -2.04 44.68
N ASP A 208 9.88 -2.12 45.96
CA ASP A 208 9.29 -1.30 47.02
C ASP A 208 9.67 0.19 46.90
N THR A 209 10.96 0.48 46.66
CA THR A 209 11.48 1.86 46.60
C THR A 209 10.97 2.64 45.38
N PHE A 210 10.77 1.95 44.26
CA PHE A 210 10.35 2.53 42.97
C PHE A 210 8.92 2.15 42.58
N LYS A 211 8.12 1.66 43.54
CA LYS A 211 6.78 1.11 43.31
C LYS A 211 5.91 1.98 42.39
N GLU A 212 5.75 3.26 42.70
CA GLU A 212 4.91 4.18 41.93
C GLU A 212 5.38 4.33 40.48
N GLU A 213 6.69 4.42 40.26
CA GLU A 213 7.28 4.53 38.93
C GLU A 213 7.08 3.24 38.14
N LEU A 214 7.35 2.09 38.77
CA LEU A 214 7.24 0.78 38.14
C LEU A 214 5.79 0.43 37.83
N GLU A 215 4.84 0.74 38.72
CA GLU A 215 3.40 0.57 38.46
C GLU A 215 2.95 1.40 37.28
N ARG A 216 3.36 2.68 37.19
CA ARG A 216 3.08 3.53 36.04
C ARG A 216 3.63 2.93 34.74
N ILE A 217 4.88 2.48 34.74
CA ILE A 217 5.49 1.88 33.55
C ILE A 217 4.76 0.57 33.17
N ARG A 218 4.38 -0.29 34.12
CA ARG A 218 3.58 -1.51 33.83
C ARG A 218 2.23 -1.17 33.21
N SER A 219 1.55 -0.15 33.72
CA SER A 219 0.27 0.30 33.15
C SER A 219 0.44 0.83 31.74
N GLU A 220 1.50 1.58 31.47
CA GLU A 220 1.81 2.08 30.12
C GLU A 220 2.25 0.94 29.18
N GLU A 221 3.02 -0.04 29.67
CA GLU A 221 3.45 -1.24 28.93
C GLU A 221 2.24 -2.08 28.48
N ALA A 222 1.21 -2.23 29.34
CA ALA A 222 0.00 -2.97 29.01
C ALA A 222 -0.78 -2.39 27.81
N ASN A 223 -0.59 -1.11 27.47
CA ASN A 223 -1.20 -0.50 26.28
C ASN A 223 -0.59 -1.01 24.96
N PHE A 224 0.54 -1.73 25.02
CA PHE A 224 1.19 -2.36 23.87
C PHE A 224 0.77 -3.83 23.68
N ASP A 225 0.22 -4.48 24.71
CA ASP A 225 -0.16 -5.91 24.67
C ASP A 225 -1.57 -6.16 24.10
N ASN A 226 -2.10 -5.21 23.33
CA ASN A 226 -3.50 -5.25 22.91
C ASN A 226 -3.72 -6.14 21.68
N GLU A 227 -3.83 -7.44 21.90
CA GLU A 227 -4.25 -8.42 20.88
C GLU A 227 -5.60 -8.08 20.24
N GLU A 228 -6.51 -7.42 20.95
CA GLU A 228 -7.77 -6.97 20.38
C GLU A 228 -7.55 -5.85 19.37
N ILE A 229 -6.59 -4.94 19.61
CA ILE A 229 -6.19 -3.96 18.61
C ILE A 229 -5.64 -4.68 17.38
N ILE A 230 -4.77 -5.68 17.53
CA ILE A 230 -4.24 -6.43 16.38
C ILE A 230 -5.37 -7.15 15.60
N LYS A 231 -6.35 -7.73 16.30
CA LYS A 231 -7.51 -8.39 15.68
C LYS A 231 -8.48 -7.39 15.04
N MET A 232 -8.76 -6.27 15.71
CA MET A 232 -9.61 -5.19 15.21
C MET A 232 -8.99 -4.48 14.02
N GLN A 233 -7.66 -4.33 14.00
CA GLN A 233 -6.92 -3.80 12.85
C GLN A 233 -7.11 -4.69 11.63
N HIS A 234 -6.94 -6.01 11.79
CA HIS A 234 -7.19 -6.97 10.71
C HIS A 234 -8.64 -6.95 10.23
N GLN A 235 -9.60 -6.75 11.15
CA GLN A 235 -11.02 -6.69 10.83
C GLN A 235 -11.43 -5.37 10.16
N ALA A 236 -10.84 -4.24 10.57
CA ALA A 236 -11.06 -2.92 9.98
C ALA A 236 -10.48 -2.83 8.57
N LEU A 237 -9.28 -3.38 8.35
CA LEU A 237 -8.68 -3.49 7.03
C LEU A 237 -9.57 -4.30 6.08
N LYS A 238 -10.12 -5.41 6.57
CA LYS A 238 -11.07 -6.21 5.80
C LYS A 238 -12.33 -5.43 5.42
N ILE A 239 -12.89 -4.64 6.35
CA ILE A 239 -14.07 -3.81 6.09
C ILE A 239 -13.76 -2.70 5.08
N GLU A 240 -12.62 -2.01 5.24
CA GLU A 240 -12.20 -0.93 4.36
C GLU A 240 -11.94 -1.45 2.95
N GLU A 241 -11.30 -2.61 2.83
CA GLU A 241 -11.10 -3.30 1.55
C GLU A 241 -12.43 -3.72 0.89
N GLU A 242 -13.38 -4.24 1.68
CA GLU A 242 -14.74 -4.55 1.20
C GLU A 242 -15.54 -3.30 0.76
N GLU A 243 -15.28 -2.13 1.35
CA GLU A 243 -15.88 -0.85 0.92
C GLU A 243 -15.23 -0.33 -0.37
N ARG A 244 -13.90 -0.39 -0.48
CA ARG A 244 -13.18 0.00 -1.70
C ARG A 244 -13.55 -0.86 -2.90
N MET A 245 -13.63 -2.18 -2.72
CA MET A 245 -14.07 -3.09 -3.77
C MET A 245 -15.47 -2.74 -4.28
N ARG A 246 -16.37 -2.32 -3.38
CA ARG A 246 -17.71 -1.85 -3.76
C ARG A 246 -17.69 -0.56 -4.56
N GLU A 247 -16.83 0.40 -4.20
CA GLU A 247 -16.68 1.67 -4.93
C GLU A 247 -16.10 1.45 -6.34
N GLU A 248 -15.08 0.61 -6.46
CA GLU A 248 -14.47 0.26 -7.76
C GLU A 248 -15.43 -0.52 -8.66
N GLU A 249 -16.16 -1.51 -8.12
CA GLU A 249 -17.20 -2.22 -8.86
C GLU A 249 -18.28 -1.26 -9.39
N GLU A 250 -18.64 -0.26 -8.58
CA GLU A 250 -19.62 0.75 -8.99
C GLU A 250 -19.06 1.65 -10.10
N GLU A 251 -17.80 2.06 -10.02
CA GLU A 251 -17.14 2.86 -11.06
C GLU A 251 -16.97 2.09 -12.37
N GLN A 252 -16.50 0.85 -12.31
CA GLN A 252 -16.39 -0.03 -13.48
C GLN A 252 -17.76 -0.25 -14.14
N ARG A 253 -18.82 -0.45 -13.34
CA ARG A 253 -20.19 -0.55 -13.86
C ARG A 253 -20.61 0.72 -14.59
N ARG A 254 -20.30 1.91 -14.05
CA ARG A 254 -20.62 3.20 -14.70
C ARG A 254 -19.86 3.36 -16.02
N GLU A 255 -18.57 3.03 -16.05
CA GLU A 255 -17.76 3.10 -17.27
C GLU A 255 -18.24 2.10 -18.34
N LEU A 256 -18.55 0.86 -17.94
CA LEU A 256 -19.12 -0.13 -18.85
C LEU A 256 -20.46 0.33 -19.43
N GLU A 257 -21.29 0.99 -18.61
CA GLU A 257 -22.56 1.54 -19.07
C GLU A 257 -22.36 2.70 -20.06
N LYS A 258 -21.35 3.56 -19.85
CA LYS A 258 -20.97 4.61 -20.81
C LYS A 258 -20.50 4.01 -22.13
N VAL A 259 -19.63 2.99 -22.11
CA VAL A 259 -19.14 2.30 -23.31
C VAL A 259 -20.31 1.69 -24.08
N LYS A 260 -21.20 0.95 -23.41
CA LYS A 260 -22.38 0.35 -24.05
C LYS A 260 -23.30 1.39 -24.68
N ARG A 261 -23.49 2.54 -24.03
CA ARG A 261 -24.27 3.66 -24.60
C ARG A 261 -23.60 4.23 -25.86
N ALA A 262 -22.29 4.42 -25.84
CA ALA A 262 -21.54 4.92 -26.99
C ALA A 262 -21.58 3.94 -28.17
N GLU A 263 -21.43 2.64 -27.92
CA GLU A 263 -21.55 1.59 -28.94
C GLU A 263 -22.95 1.53 -29.55
N ALA A 264 -24.00 1.63 -28.72
CA ALA A 264 -25.38 1.66 -29.20
C ALA A 264 -25.66 2.90 -30.07
N GLU A 265 -25.12 4.07 -29.71
CA GLU A 265 -25.24 5.29 -30.52
C GLU A 265 -24.50 5.16 -31.86
N MET A 266 -23.30 4.57 -31.84
CA MET A 266 -22.52 4.32 -33.06
C MET A 266 -23.23 3.33 -33.98
N ALA A 267 -23.80 2.25 -33.44
CA ALA A 267 -24.58 1.28 -34.20
C ALA A 267 -25.83 1.91 -34.82
N ALA A 268 -26.54 2.78 -34.09
CA ALA A 268 -27.70 3.50 -34.61
C ALA A 268 -27.32 4.44 -35.77
N LYS A 269 -26.21 5.19 -35.65
CA LYS A 269 -25.70 6.05 -36.73
C LYS A 269 -25.29 5.27 -37.97
N MET A 270 -24.61 4.13 -37.79
CA MET A 270 -24.22 3.24 -38.89
C MET A 270 -25.45 2.67 -39.61
N GLU A 271 -26.51 2.33 -38.89
CA GLU A 271 -27.74 1.82 -39.50
C GLU A 271 -28.49 2.92 -40.26
N GLU A 272 -28.58 4.13 -39.70
CA GLU A 272 -29.15 5.30 -40.40
C GLU A 272 -28.38 5.63 -41.68
N GLU A 273 -27.05 5.52 -41.66
CA GLU A 273 -26.21 5.75 -42.85
C GLU A 273 -26.44 4.69 -43.93
N LYS A 274 -26.54 3.40 -43.55
CA LYS A 274 -26.88 2.33 -44.51
C LYS A 274 -28.26 2.54 -45.13
N GLU A 275 -29.26 2.89 -44.33
CA GLU A 275 -30.61 3.18 -44.84
C GLU A 275 -30.59 4.34 -45.83
N ARG A 276 -29.79 5.38 -45.55
CA ARG A 276 -29.60 6.53 -46.44
C ARG A 276 -28.91 6.14 -47.75
N GLU A 277 -27.84 5.34 -47.69
CA GLU A 277 -27.14 4.84 -48.88
C GLU A 277 -28.04 3.93 -49.74
N GLU A 278 -28.84 3.07 -49.10
CA GLU A 278 -29.78 2.20 -49.78
C GLU A 278 -30.89 3.00 -50.47
N ALA A 279 -31.46 3.99 -49.77
CA ALA A 279 -32.43 4.92 -50.34
C ALA A 279 -31.84 5.68 -51.57
N GLU A 280 -30.58 6.10 -51.49
CA GLU A 280 -29.90 6.77 -52.60
C GLU A 280 -29.66 5.81 -53.78
N ARG A 281 -29.23 4.56 -53.53
CA ARG A 281 -29.11 3.52 -54.56
C ARG A 281 -30.43 3.24 -55.27
N LEU A 282 -31.51 3.08 -54.51
CA LEU A 282 -32.85 2.86 -55.04
C LEU A 282 -33.32 4.05 -55.89
N SER A 283 -33.00 5.28 -55.49
CA SER A 283 -33.27 6.49 -56.27
C SER A 283 -32.51 6.49 -57.60
N ARG A 284 -31.20 6.20 -57.59
CA ARG A 284 -30.38 6.10 -58.80
C ARG A 284 -30.86 5.01 -59.77
N LEU A 285 -31.29 3.86 -59.23
CA LEU A 285 -31.91 2.77 -60.02
C LEU A 285 -33.22 3.23 -60.68
N ARG A 286 -34.05 3.97 -59.97
CA ARG A 286 -35.30 4.53 -60.52
C ARG A 286 -35.03 5.51 -61.66
N ASP A 287 -34.05 6.39 -61.49
CA ASP A 287 -33.67 7.37 -62.51
C ASP A 287 -33.08 6.74 -63.78
N THR A 288 -32.25 5.71 -63.64
CA THR A 288 -31.69 4.97 -64.78
C THR A 288 -32.77 4.19 -65.55
N LEU A 289 -33.72 3.57 -64.85
CA LEU A 289 -34.90 2.93 -65.44
C LEU A 289 -35.79 3.94 -66.19
N ALA A 290 -35.98 5.14 -65.63
CA ALA A 290 -36.73 6.21 -66.29
C ALA A 290 -36.05 6.68 -67.58
N ARG A 291 -34.71 6.83 -67.57
CA ARG A 291 -33.91 7.17 -68.76
C ARG A 291 -33.97 6.06 -69.83
N SER A 292 -33.94 4.80 -69.43
CA SER A 292 -34.07 3.64 -70.33
C SER A 292 -35.45 3.57 -71.00
N LYS A 293 -36.53 3.81 -70.23
CA LYS A 293 -37.90 3.91 -70.78
C LYS A 293 -38.05 5.08 -71.76
N LYS A 294 -37.39 6.22 -71.50
CA LYS A 294 -37.38 7.40 -72.40
C LYS A 294 -36.62 7.12 -73.70
N LYS A 295 -35.49 6.38 -73.64
CA LYS A 295 -34.79 5.87 -74.84
C LYS A 295 -35.64 4.90 -75.66
N LYS A 296 -36.33 3.94 -75.02
CA LYS A 296 -37.24 3.02 -75.71
C LYS A 296 -38.42 3.73 -76.39
N LYS A 297 -38.97 4.78 -75.78
CA LYS A 297 -40.02 5.62 -76.39
C LYS A 297 -39.53 6.44 -77.60
N ASN A 298 -38.27 6.88 -77.59
CA ASN A 298 -37.67 7.57 -78.74
C ASN A 298 -37.31 6.63 -79.90
N THR A 299 -36.98 5.36 -79.64
CA THR A 299 -36.75 4.36 -80.69
C THR A 299 -38.05 3.79 -81.29
N SER A 300 -39.19 3.86 -80.59
CA SER A 300 -40.50 3.49 -81.14
C SER A 300 -41.22 4.64 -81.88
N GLY A 301 -40.61 5.83 -81.94
CA GLY A 301 -41.17 7.02 -82.61
C GLY A 301 -40.56 7.34 -83.98
N SER A 302 -39.62 6.54 -84.48
CA SER A 302 -38.96 6.74 -85.79
C SER A 302 -39.21 5.54 -86.71
N SER A 303 -40.45 5.40 -87.18
CA SER A 303 -40.84 4.53 -88.31
C SER A 303 -42.17 5.03 -88.88
N GLN A 304 -42.15 6.23 -89.49
CA GLN A 304 -43.22 6.66 -90.38
C GLN A 304 -42.63 7.62 -91.43
N TRP A 305 -43.04 7.41 -92.69
CA TRP A 305 -42.74 8.15 -93.94
C TRP A 305 -41.40 7.77 -94.61
N GLY A 306 -41.35 7.33 -95.86
CA GLY A 306 -42.37 7.13 -96.89
C GLY A 306 -41.67 6.76 -98.20
N PHE A 307 -42.30 5.96 -99.06
CA PHE A 307 -41.96 5.89 -100.48
C PHE A 307 -43.24 5.75 -101.29
N SER A 308 -43.53 6.80 -102.05
CA SER A 308 -44.62 6.87 -103.02
C SER A 308 -44.01 6.86 -104.43
N ALA A 309 -44.56 5.96 -105.25
CA ALA A 309 -44.81 6.00 -106.70
C ALA A 309 -43.73 6.48 -107.70
N ASN A 310 -43.45 5.62 -108.70
CA ASN A 310 -43.70 5.87 -110.14
C ASN A 310 -43.47 4.56 -110.93
N SER A 311 -44.50 3.93 -111.52
CA SER A 311 -45.12 4.17 -112.85
C SER A 311 -44.37 3.51 -114.03
N GLY A 312 -45.08 2.69 -114.81
CA GLY A 312 -44.63 2.26 -116.14
C GLY A 312 -45.57 1.20 -116.72
N TRP A 313 -46.37 1.60 -117.71
CA TRP A 313 -47.27 0.79 -118.52
C TRP A 313 -46.49 -0.07 -119.52
N ASP A 314 -46.84 -1.35 -119.65
CA ASP A 314 -47.49 -2.00 -120.82
C ASP A 314 -47.86 -3.45 -120.47
#